data_AF-A0A971ATV9-F1
#
_entry.id   AF-A0A971ATV9-F1
#
_cell.length_a   1.000
_cell.length_b   1.000
_cell.length_c   1.000
_cell.angle_alpha   90.00
_cell.angle_beta   90.00
_cell.angle_gamma   90.00
#
_symmetry.space_group_name_H-M   'P 1'
#
loop_
_entity.id
_entity.type
_entity.pdbx_description
1 polymer ?
#
loop_
_entity_poly.entity_id
_entity_poly.type
_entity_poly.pdbx_seq_one_letter_code
_entity_poly.pdbx_strand_id
1 'polypeptide(L)'
;MTRPRWVTLLVALVLVALFTGGCEFLELMLEESDQAQVEETANDWVEAKGLNPVNEDGSVDTDAAAKIAKRAATGSTGDPEEDAALNSDNVVRDVRQAEEWAEAAFRDRDTRYLDQAIALRPNDWAYRLDRGALNMHIHFAPDMEQVEKDFQVADSLLGPGRAERIQFAEKGIRQMLWVQEALAKKPDSGAAVLWKDARQCRAVFGRLALYQDMLADQTGRESDRQMAAQYRADLDQCRDQ
;
A
#
# COMPACT_ATOMS: atom_id res chain seq x y z
N MET A 1 -37.91 8.56 -11.53
CA MET A 1 -37.63 7.82 -10.29
C MET A 1 -36.57 8.58 -9.51
N THR A 2 -36.91 9.10 -8.32
CA THR A 2 -35.96 9.82 -7.46
C THR A 2 -35.04 8.80 -6.79
N ARG A 3 -33.78 8.72 -7.23
CA ARG A 3 -32.78 7.86 -6.60
C ARG A 3 -32.65 8.22 -5.12
N PRO A 4 -32.58 7.23 -4.22
CA PRO A 4 -32.59 7.50 -2.81
C PRO A 4 -31.22 8.09 -2.40
N ARG A 5 -31.27 9.20 -1.66
CA ARG A 5 -30.11 10.05 -1.31
C ARG A 5 -28.94 9.31 -0.65
N TRP A 6 -29.17 8.10 -0.13
CA TRP A 6 -28.15 7.26 0.50
C TRP A 6 -27.11 6.70 -0.48
N VAL A 7 -27.47 6.47 -1.75
CA VAL A 7 -26.52 5.93 -2.76
C VAL A 7 -25.42 6.95 -3.08
N THR A 8 -25.80 8.22 -3.24
CA THR A 8 -24.84 9.34 -3.41
C THR A 8 -23.94 9.54 -2.19
N LEU A 9 -24.45 9.24 -0.99
CA LEU A 9 -23.68 9.32 0.25
C LEU A 9 -22.65 8.19 0.34
N LEU A 10 -23.00 6.97 -0.07
CA LEU A 10 -22.09 5.83 -0.13
C LEU A 10 -20.95 6.04 -1.14
N VAL A 11 -21.27 6.50 -2.35
CA VAL A 11 -20.26 6.77 -3.39
C VAL A 11 -19.30 7.88 -2.93
N ALA A 12 -19.81 8.93 -2.29
CA ALA A 12 -18.96 9.97 -1.72
C ALA A 12 -18.08 9.45 -0.57
N LEU A 13 -18.59 8.53 0.25
CA LEU A 13 -17.84 7.89 1.35
C LEU A 13 -16.74 6.96 0.84
N VAL A 14 -17.02 6.18 -0.21
CA VAL A 14 -16.04 5.29 -0.85
C VAL A 14 -14.96 6.10 -1.56
N LEU A 15 -15.33 7.17 -2.26
CA LEU A 15 -14.35 8.09 -2.85
C LEU A 15 -13.49 8.77 -1.77
N VAL A 16 -14.08 9.22 -0.66
CA VAL A 16 -13.31 9.79 0.45
C VAL A 16 -12.38 8.73 1.06
N ALA A 17 -12.83 7.49 1.25
CA ALA A 17 -12.01 6.39 1.75
C ALA A 17 -10.81 6.07 0.82
N LEU A 18 -11.03 6.10 -0.51
CA LEU A 18 -9.98 5.91 -1.52
C LEU A 18 -8.97 7.07 -1.56
N PHE A 19 -9.39 8.30 -1.25
CA PHE A 19 -8.49 9.48 -1.23
C PHE A 19 -7.77 9.70 0.11
N THR A 20 -8.22 9.08 1.22
CA THR A 20 -7.64 9.31 2.57
C THR A 20 -6.65 8.24 3.05
N GLY A 21 -6.16 7.35 2.17
CA GLY A 21 -5.09 6.40 2.50
C GLY A 21 -5.40 5.50 3.70
N GLY A 22 -6.68 5.20 3.94
CA GLY A 22 -7.16 4.61 5.18
C GLY A 22 -7.48 3.12 5.03
N CYS A 23 -6.47 2.28 5.04
CA CYS A 23 -6.64 0.82 5.13
C CYS A 23 -7.22 0.37 6.49
N GLU A 24 -7.15 1.10 7.61
CA GLU A 24 -7.72 0.64 8.90
C GLU A 24 -9.20 0.99 9.13
N PHE A 25 -9.82 1.87 8.33
CA PHE A 25 -11.29 1.94 8.30
C PHE A 25 -11.87 0.86 7.35
N LEU A 26 -11.03 0.33 6.47
CA LEU A 26 -11.32 -0.79 5.59
C LEU A 26 -10.97 -2.14 6.25
N GLU A 27 -10.02 -2.22 7.19
CA GLU A 27 -9.66 -3.48 7.89
C GLU A 27 -10.72 -3.94 8.91
N LEU A 28 -11.65 -3.06 9.29
CA LEU A 28 -12.85 -3.39 10.08
C LEU A 28 -14.09 -3.64 9.20
N MET A 29 -13.98 -3.52 7.87
CA MET A 29 -15.06 -3.56 6.88
C MET A 29 -14.58 -4.07 5.49
N LEU A 30 -13.63 -5.01 5.45
CA LEU A 30 -13.24 -5.68 4.20
C LEU A 30 -13.03 -7.17 4.46
N GLU A 31 -14.13 -7.88 4.63
CA GLU A 31 -14.18 -9.30 4.26
C GLU A 31 -13.98 -9.41 2.73
N GLU A 32 -13.63 -10.60 2.20
CA GLU A 32 -13.67 -10.90 0.75
C GLU A 32 -15.01 -10.46 0.08
N SER A 33 -16.07 -10.34 0.88
CA SER A 33 -17.38 -9.86 0.48
C SER A 33 -17.41 -8.38 0.05
N ASP A 34 -16.57 -7.51 0.62
CA ASP A 34 -16.62 -6.06 0.36
C ASP A 34 -15.76 -5.66 -0.85
N GLN A 35 -14.65 -6.36 -1.12
CA GLN A 35 -13.94 -6.20 -2.41
C GLN A 35 -14.83 -6.65 -3.57
N ALA A 36 -15.52 -7.77 -3.42
CA ALA A 36 -16.52 -8.23 -4.38
C ALA A 36 -17.66 -7.22 -4.54
N GLN A 37 -18.08 -6.56 -3.45
CA GLN A 37 -19.15 -5.55 -3.48
C GLN A 37 -18.70 -4.23 -4.11
N VAL A 38 -17.43 -3.83 -3.96
CA VAL A 38 -16.84 -2.67 -4.68
C VAL A 38 -16.69 -2.98 -6.16
N GLU A 39 -16.26 -4.19 -6.52
CA GLU A 39 -16.20 -4.64 -7.92
C GLU A 39 -17.60 -4.75 -8.54
N GLU A 40 -18.57 -5.33 -7.83
CA GLU A 40 -19.97 -5.39 -8.25
C GLU A 40 -20.53 -3.99 -8.43
N THR A 41 -20.29 -3.06 -7.49
CA THR A 41 -20.75 -1.68 -7.61
C THR A 41 -20.07 -0.94 -8.76
N ALA A 42 -18.77 -1.17 -9.01
CA ALA A 42 -18.06 -0.58 -10.14
C ALA A 42 -18.56 -1.13 -11.49
N ASN A 43 -18.75 -2.45 -11.57
CA ASN A 43 -19.29 -3.15 -12.74
C ASN A 43 -20.74 -2.73 -13.01
N ASP A 44 -21.59 -2.70 -11.98
CA ASP A 44 -22.97 -2.20 -12.05
C ASP A 44 -23.01 -0.75 -12.53
N TRP A 45 -22.02 0.06 -12.16
CA TRP A 45 -21.98 1.46 -12.59
C TRP A 45 -21.51 1.62 -14.04
N VAL A 46 -20.57 0.78 -14.49
CA VAL A 46 -20.17 0.66 -15.91
C VAL A 46 -21.35 0.13 -16.75
N GLU A 47 -22.06 -0.86 -16.27
CA GLU A 47 -23.24 -1.45 -16.92
C GLU A 47 -24.42 -0.45 -16.96
N ALA A 48 -24.73 0.22 -15.85
CA ALA A 48 -25.77 1.24 -15.77
C ALA A 48 -25.49 2.46 -16.66
N LYS A 49 -24.25 2.63 -17.13
CA LYS A 49 -23.84 3.66 -18.09
C LYS A 49 -23.75 3.15 -19.53
N GLY A 50 -24.06 1.88 -19.78
CA GLY A 50 -23.94 1.28 -21.11
C GLY A 50 -22.50 1.33 -21.61
N LEU A 51 -21.55 1.08 -20.71
CA LEU A 51 -20.12 1.06 -21.00
C LEU A 51 -19.54 -0.35 -20.97
N ASN A 52 -20.37 -1.37 -20.70
CA ASN A 52 -19.97 -2.76 -20.86
C ASN A 52 -19.86 -3.07 -22.36
N PRO A 53 -18.67 -3.41 -22.90
CA PRO A 53 -18.50 -3.70 -24.32
C PRO A 53 -19.11 -5.06 -24.73
N VAL A 54 -19.71 -5.79 -23.80
CA VAL A 54 -20.34 -7.09 -24.03
C VAL A 54 -21.78 -7.05 -23.54
N ASN A 55 -22.72 -7.36 -24.44
CA ASN A 55 -24.14 -7.50 -24.14
C ASN A 55 -24.40 -8.76 -23.30
N GLU A 56 -25.59 -8.86 -22.66
CA GLU A 56 -26.01 -10.05 -21.90
C GLU A 56 -25.98 -11.36 -22.72
N ASP A 57 -26.12 -11.27 -24.05
CA ASP A 57 -26.09 -12.41 -24.96
C ASP A 57 -24.66 -12.79 -25.44
N GLY A 58 -23.63 -12.12 -24.91
CA GLY A 58 -22.23 -12.33 -25.25
C GLY A 58 -21.78 -11.66 -26.55
N SER A 59 -22.66 -10.94 -27.25
CA SER A 59 -22.28 -10.13 -28.40
C SER A 59 -21.60 -8.82 -27.99
N VAL A 60 -20.84 -8.20 -28.89
CA VAL A 60 -20.16 -6.93 -28.60
C VAL A 60 -21.14 -5.77 -28.70
N ASP A 61 -21.22 -4.94 -27.65
CA ASP A 61 -21.88 -3.63 -27.73
C ASP A 61 -20.95 -2.65 -28.45
N THR A 62 -21.30 -2.36 -29.71
CA THR A 62 -20.50 -1.49 -30.58
C THR A 62 -20.48 -0.03 -30.12
N ASP A 63 -21.51 0.44 -29.41
CA ASP A 63 -21.58 1.81 -28.92
C ASP A 63 -20.71 1.98 -27.67
N ALA A 64 -20.78 1.03 -26.73
CA ALA A 64 -19.86 0.96 -25.59
C ALA A 64 -18.40 0.81 -26.06
N ALA A 65 -18.14 -0.09 -27.01
CA ALA A 65 -16.82 -0.27 -27.60
C ALA A 65 -16.30 1.00 -28.30
N ALA A 66 -17.16 1.74 -29.00
CA ALA A 66 -16.79 3.01 -29.63
C ALA A 66 -16.43 4.10 -28.61
N LYS A 67 -17.14 4.18 -27.46
CA LYS A 67 -16.82 5.10 -26.37
C LYS A 67 -15.48 4.78 -25.73
N ILE A 68 -15.22 3.50 -25.44
CA ILE A 68 -13.93 3.03 -24.92
C ILE A 68 -12.80 3.33 -25.91
N ALA A 69 -13.00 3.03 -27.19
CA ALA A 69 -12.01 3.30 -28.24
C ALA A 69 -11.74 4.80 -28.42
N LYS A 70 -12.79 5.64 -28.35
CA LYS A 70 -12.66 7.09 -28.40
C LYS A 70 -11.82 7.60 -27.24
N ARG A 71 -12.12 7.15 -26.01
CA ARG A 71 -11.31 7.50 -24.84
C ARG A 71 -9.86 7.04 -24.97
N ALA A 72 -9.60 5.85 -25.50
CA ALA A 72 -8.23 5.39 -25.74
C ALA A 72 -7.49 6.29 -26.75
N ALA A 73 -8.19 6.82 -27.76
CA ALA A 73 -7.60 7.69 -28.77
C ALA A 73 -7.48 9.17 -28.33
N THR A 74 -8.41 9.67 -27.53
CA THR A 74 -8.53 11.12 -27.21
C THR A 74 -8.39 11.45 -25.73
N GLY A 75 -8.22 10.46 -24.86
CA GLY A 75 -8.13 10.61 -23.40
C GLY A 75 -9.46 10.82 -22.67
N SER A 76 -10.58 10.86 -23.38
CA SER A 76 -11.93 11.09 -22.82
C SER A 76 -13.01 10.52 -23.74
N THR A 77 -14.13 10.03 -23.19
CA THR A 77 -15.31 9.65 -23.99
C THR A 77 -16.08 10.88 -24.50
N GLY A 78 -15.85 12.05 -23.91
CA GLY A 78 -16.61 13.28 -24.10
C GLY A 78 -17.77 13.46 -23.11
N ASP A 79 -17.98 12.50 -22.21
CA ASP A 79 -18.92 12.59 -21.09
C ASP A 79 -18.16 12.42 -19.75
N PRO A 80 -18.16 13.42 -18.86
CA PRO A 80 -17.48 13.34 -17.57
C PRO A 80 -17.95 12.20 -16.66
N GLU A 81 -19.21 11.78 -16.72
CA GLU A 81 -19.73 10.68 -15.89
C GLU A 81 -19.27 9.32 -16.41
N GLU A 82 -19.21 9.14 -17.73
CA GLU A 82 -18.66 7.92 -18.34
C GLU A 82 -17.15 7.83 -18.09
N ASP A 83 -16.46 8.97 -18.15
CA ASP A 83 -15.04 9.03 -17.85
C ASP A 83 -14.76 8.71 -16.37
N ALA A 84 -15.63 9.15 -15.45
CA ALA A 84 -15.55 8.80 -14.04
C ALA A 84 -15.77 7.30 -13.80
N ALA A 85 -16.79 6.69 -14.43
CA ALA A 85 -17.07 5.26 -14.28
C ALA A 85 -15.90 4.39 -14.79
N LEU A 86 -15.39 4.68 -15.98
CA LEU A 86 -14.22 3.98 -16.53
C LEU A 86 -12.94 4.26 -15.74
N ASN A 87 -12.81 5.43 -15.10
CA ASN A 87 -11.68 5.70 -14.20
C ASN A 87 -11.77 4.85 -12.92
N SER A 88 -12.94 4.75 -12.31
CA SER A 88 -13.15 3.95 -11.09
C SER A 88 -12.86 2.47 -11.34
N ASP A 89 -13.32 1.90 -12.46
CA ASP A 89 -13.02 0.51 -12.82
C ASP A 89 -11.52 0.25 -12.99
N ASN A 90 -10.82 1.14 -13.72
CA ASN A 90 -9.36 1.05 -13.85
C ASN A 90 -8.65 1.13 -12.50
N VAL A 91 -9.08 2.02 -11.61
CA VAL A 91 -8.49 2.15 -10.26
C VAL A 91 -8.67 0.87 -9.44
N VAL A 92 -9.88 0.29 -9.44
CA VAL A 92 -10.15 -0.97 -8.71
C VAL A 92 -9.30 -2.11 -9.25
N ARG A 93 -9.22 -2.25 -10.58
CA ARG A 93 -8.37 -3.26 -11.22
C ARG A 93 -6.90 -3.05 -10.87
N ASP A 94 -6.40 -1.81 -10.93
CA ASP A 94 -5.00 -1.49 -10.65
C ASP A 94 -4.66 -1.74 -9.17
N VAL A 95 -5.60 -1.50 -8.24
CA VAL A 95 -5.47 -1.89 -6.82
C VAL A 95 -5.36 -3.40 -6.67
N ARG A 96 -6.31 -4.16 -7.21
CA ARG A 96 -6.28 -5.63 -7.10
C ARG A 96 -4.99 -6.21 -7.68
N GLN A 97 -4.62 -5.75 -8.87
CA GLN A 97 -3.40 -6.22 -9.53
C GLN A 97 -2.14 -5.86 -8.73
N ALA A 98 -2.09 -4.68 -8.11
CA ALA A 98 -0.98 -4.28 -7.24
C ALA A 98 -0.89 -5.15 -5.98
N GLU A 99 -2.02 -5.50 -5.35
CA GLU A 99 -2.06 -6.42 -4.20
C GLU A 99 -1.59 -7.83 -4.58
N GLU A 100 -2.04 -8.38 -5.71
CA GLU A 100 -1.57 -9.68 -6.22
C GLU A 100 -0.05 -9.70 -6.41
N TRP A 101 0.51 -8.59 -6.93
CA TRP A 101 1.95 -8.43 -7.07
C TRP A 101 2.66 -8.30 -5.72
N ALA A 102 2.11 -7.55 -4.77
CA ALA A 102 2.68 -7.43 -3.44
C ALA A 102 2.72 -8.79 -2.72
N GLU A 103 1.64 -9.57 -2.77
CA GLU A 103 1.59 -10.93 -2.23
C GLU A 103 2.62 -11.86 -2.90
N ALA A 104 2.73 -11.79 -4.23
CA ALA A 104 3.72 -12.54 -4.97
C ALA A 104 5.16 -12.20 -4.54
N ALA A 105 5.44 -10.94 -4.23
CA ALA A 105 6.74 -10.50 -3.76
C ALA A 105 7.17 -11.21 -2.47
N PHE A 106 6.27 -11.32 -1.49
CA PHE A 106 6.57 -11.98 -0.22
C PHE A 106 6.61 -13.51 -0.35
N ARG A 107 5.69 -14.08 -1.14
CA ARG A 107 5.65 -15.54 -1.39
C ARG A 107 6.90 -16.03 -2.11
N ASP A 108 7.28 -15.33 -3.18
CA ASP A 108 8.35 -15.75 -4.08
C ASP A 108 9.70 -15.12 -3.71
N ARG A 109 9.71 -14.22 -2.71
CA ARG A 109 10.89 -13.48 -2.22
C ARG A 109 11.59 -12.70 -3.34
N ASP A 110 10.81 -11.95 -4.11
CA ASP A 110 11.30 -11.20 -5.27
C ASP A 110 10.73 -9.77 -5.27
N THR A 111 11.61 -8.80 -5.05
CA THR A 111 11.24 -7.37 -5.00
C THR A 111 10.78 -6.82 -6.34
N ARG A 112 11.04 -7.51 -7.46
CA ARG A 112 10.57 -7.08 -8.79
C ARG A 112 9.05 -7.08 -8.92
N TYR A 113 8.34 -7.88 -8.12
CA TYR A 113 6.88 -7.81 -8.08
C TYR A 113 6.39 -6.53 -7.39
N LEU A 114 7.10 -6.04 -6.35
CA LEU A 114 6.79 -4.73 -5.77
C LEU A 114 7.07 -3.58 -6.73
N ASP A 115 8.02 -3.74 -7.67
CA ASP A 115 8.18 -2.75 -8.75
C ASP A 115 6.94 -2.65 -9.63
N GLN A 116 6.25 -3.77 -9.89
CA GLN A 116 4.99 -3.78 -10.63
C GLN A 116 3.86 -3.13 -9.83
N ALA A 117 3.74 -3.45 -8.53
CA ALA A 117 2.77 -2.82 -7.64
C ALA A 117 2.96 -1.29 -7.56
N ILE A 118 4.22 -0.85 -7.41
CA ILE A 118 4.59 0.58 -7.40
C ILE A 118 4.30 1.25 -8.75
N ALA A 119 4.50 0.57 -9.87
CA ALA A 119 4.20 1.13 -11.18
C ALA A 119 2.70 1.40 -11.37
N LEU A 120 1.85 0.52 -10.85
CA LEU A 120 0.39 0.68 -10.86
C LEU A 120 -0.06 1.75 -9.86
N ARG A 121 0.57 1.81 -8.68
CA ARG A 121 0.18 2.72 -7.58
C ARG A 121 1.40 3.48 -7.04
N PRO A 122 1.94 4.45 -7.79
CA PRO A 122 3.22 5.10 -7.46
C PRO A 122 3.17 6.01 -6.22
N ASN A 123 1.96 6.41 -5.81
CA ASN A 123 1.73 7.27 -4.65
C ASN A 123 1.32 6.47 -3.40
N ASP A 124 1.25 5.15 -3.47
CA ASP A 124 1.02 4.32 -2.29
C ASP A 124 2.36 4.06 -1.57
N TRP A 125 2.46 4.57 -0.34
CA TRP A 125 3.65 4.44 0.49
C TRP A 125 3.91 2.99 0.94
N ALA A 126 2.88 2.13 0.98
CA ALA A 126 2.95 0.79 1.55
C ALA A 126 3.89 -0.11 0.77
N TYR A 127 3.81 -0.09 -0.57
CA TYR A 127 4.66 -0.93 -1.42
C TYR A 127 6.13 -0.52 -1.38
N ARG A 128 6.42 0.78 -1.19
CA ARG A 128 7.79 1.29 -1.00
C ARG A 128 8.38 0.78 0.30
N LEU A 129 7.60 0.86 1.38
CA LEU A 129 7.99 0.37 2.69
C LEU A 129 8.22 -1.16 2.66
N ASP A 130 7.30 -1.91 2.04
CA ASP A 130 7.44 -3.35 1.84
C ASP A 130 8.68 -3.70 1.02
N ARG A 131 8.99 -2.93 -0.04
CA ARG A 131 10.15 -3.18 -0.90
C ARG A 131 11.46 -2.98 -0.16
N GLY A 132 11.57 -1.90 0.62
CA GLY A 132 12.73 -1.64 1.47
C GLY A 132 12.95 -2.76 2.49
N ALA A 133 11.88 -3.17 3.18
CA ALA A 133 11.95 -4.24 4.18
C ALA A 133 12.27 -5.62 3.56
N LEU A 134 11.59 -5.99 2.48
CA LEU A 134 11.82 -7.25 1.78
C LEU A 134 13.26 -7.33 1.25
N ASN A 135 13.79 -6.25 0.69
CA ASN A 135 15.18 -6.18 0.21
C ASN A 135 16.17 -6.45 1.36
N MET A 136 15.96 -5.83 2.54
CA MET A 136 16.77 -6.10 3.73
C MET A 136 16.63 -7.53 4.25
N HIS A 137 15.46 -8.15 4.09
CA HIS A 137 15.16 -9.48 4.59
C HIS A 137 15.79 -10.59 3.72
N ILE A 138 15.70 -10.48 2.39
CA ILE A 138 16.08 -11.56 1.48
C ILE A 138 17.54 -11.50 1.06
N HIS A 139 18.15 -10.31 1.06
CA HIS A 139 19.53 -10.12 0.64
C HIS A 139 20.49 -10.07 1.83
N PHE A 140 21.58 -10.82 1.69
CA PHE A 140 22.65 -10.84 2.67
C PHE A 140 23.40 -9.50 2.80
N ALA A 141 23.60 -8.83 1.65
CA ALA A 141 24.23 -7.52 1.54
C ALA A 141 23.31 -6.66 0.65
N PRO A 142 22.18 -6.16 1.19
CA PRO A 142 21.23 -5.35 0.44
C PRO A 142 21.87 -4.04 -0.01
N ASP A 143 21.39 -3.49 -1.11
CA ASP A 143 21.69 -2.11 -1.49
C ASP A 143 20.99 -1.14 -0.52
N MET A 144 21.73 -0.76 0.52
CA MET A 144 21.21 0.11 1.57
C MET A 144 20.90 1.53 1.09
N GLU A 145 21.50 2.00 -0.01
CA GLU A 145 21.15 3.30 -0.60
C GLU A 145 19.74 3.23 -1.20
N GLN A 146 19.45 2.17 -1.95
CA GLN A 146 18.12 1.96 -2.52
C GLN A 146 17.06 1.69 -1.44
N VAL A 147 17.39 0.93 -0.39
CA VAL A 147 16.50 0.71 0.77
C VAL A 147 16.13 2.02 1.44
N GLU A 148 17.12 2.86 1.75
CA GLU A 148 16.89 4.14 2.43
C GLU A 148 16.08 5.09 1.55
N LYS A 149 16.35 5.11 0.24
CA LYS A 149 15.56 5.87 -0.73
C LYS A 149 14.09 5.44 -0.73
N ASP A 150 13.81 4.14 -0.65
CA ASP A 150 12.43 3.65 -0.60
C ASP A 150 11.69 4.10 0.64
N PHE A 151 12.32 4.03 1.80
CA PHE A 151 11.73 4.54 3.02
C PHE A 151 11.51 6.06 2.98
N GLN A 152 12.48 6.83 2.46
CA GLN A 152 12.34 8.28 2.31
C GLN A 152 11.19 8.65 1.37
N VAL A 153 11.02 7.92 0.27
CA VAL A 153 9.87 8.13 -0.63
C VAL A 153 8.57 7.77 0.07
N ALA A 154 8.52 6.66 0.80
CA ALA A 154 7.34 6.28 1.58
C ALA A 154 6.95 7.36 2.60
N ASP A 155 7.92 7.90 3.35
CA ASP A 155 7.70 8.99 4.29
C ASP A 155 7.15 10.26 3.59
N SER A 156 7.66 10.57 2.39
CA SER A 156 7.28 11.76 1.63
C SER A 156 5.87 11.69 1.04
N LEU A 157 5.34 10.49 0.84
CA LEU A 157 3.99 10.23 0.35
C LEU A 157 2.94 10.32 1.46
N LEU A 158 3.37 10.29 2.72
CA LEU A 158 2.49 10.27 3.87
C LEU A 158 1.74 11.61 4.04
N GLY A 159 0.41 11.54 4.03
CA GLY A 159 -0.46 12.70 4.24
C GLY A 159 -0.45 13.25 5.67
N PRO A 160 -1.15 14.37 5.91
CA PRO A 160 -1.36 14.90 7.27
C PRO A 160 -2.42 14.12 8.06
N GLY A 161 -3.07 13.12 7.46
CA GLY A 161 -4.16 12.37 8.08
C GLY A 161 -3.69 11.54 9.28
N ARG A 162 -4.34 11.73 10.44
CA ARG A 162 -4.00 10.99 11.67
C ARG A 162 -4.12 9.48 11.50
N ALA A 163 -5.21 8.99 10.90
CA ALA A 163 -5.45 7.55 10.72
C ALA A 163 -4.40 6.91 9.80
N GLU A 164 -4.09 7.56 8.68
CA GLU A 164 -3.03 7.12 7.75
C GLU A 164 -1.65 7.09 8.43
N ARG A 165 -1.33 8.08 9.26
CA ARG A 165 -0.07 8.11 10.04
C ARG A 165 0.05 6.96 11.03
N ILE A 166 -1.06 6.57 11.68
CA ILE A 166 -1.08 5.40 12.57
C ILE A 166 -0.80 4.13 11.75
N GLN A 167 -1.54 3.91 10.65
CA GLN A 167 -1.35 2.77 9.76
C GLN A 167 0.08 2.66 9.21
N PHE A 168 0.61 3.78 8.75
CA PHE A 168 1.98 3.89 8.26
C PHE A 168 2.98 3.43 9.30
N ALA A 169 2.86 3.95 10.53
CA ALA A 169 3.74 3.60 11.63
C ALA A 169 3.59 2.13 12.05
N GLU A 170 2.35 1.61 12.16
CA GLU A 170 2.12 0.22 12.54
C GLU A 170 2.66 -0.77 11.51
N LYS A 171 2.40 -0.53 10.21
CA LYS A 171 2.97 -1.34 9.13
C LYS A 171 4.50 -1.25 9.12
N GLY A 172 5.05 -0.05 9.29
CA GLY A 172 6.48 0.19 9.46
C GLY A 172 7.11 -0.63 10.58
N ILE A 173 6.49 -0.64 11.76
CA ILE A 173 6.94 -1.43 12.92
C ILE A 173 6.91 -2.92 12.57
N ARG A 174 5.80 -3.43 12.03
CA ARG A 174 5.68 -4.86 11.65
C ARG A 174 6.79 -5.27 10.69
N GLN A 175 7.06 -4.47 9.66
CA GLN A 175 8.09 -4.76 8.67
C GLN A 175 9.51 -4.72 9.26
N MET A 176 9.80 -3.74 10.12
CA MET A 176 11.13 -3.65 10.74
C MET A 176 11.38 -4.75 11.76
N LEU A 177 10.35 -5.16 12.52
CA LEU A 177 10.44 -6.32 13.42
C LEU A 177 10.64 -7.62 12.65
N TRP A 178 9.99 -7.78 11.50
CA TRP A 178 10.19 -8.93 10.63
C TRP A 178 11.62 -9.00 10.06
N VAL A 179 12.20 -7.88 9.66
CA VAL A 179 13.61 -7.77 9.26
C VAL A 179 14.54 -8.08 10.45
N GLN A 180 14.25 -7.52 11.63
CA GLN A 180 15.02 -7.77 12.85
C GLN A 180 15.05 -9.27 13.20
N GLU A 181 13.92 -9.96 13.16
CA GLU A 181 13.83 -11.39 13.46
C GLU A 181 14.69 -12.23 12.51
N ALA A 182 14.67 -11.89 11.22
CA ALA A 182 15.46 -12.58 10.21
C ALA A 182 16.97 -12.41 10.42
N LEU A 183 17.39 -11.20 10.81
CA LEU A 183 18.79 -10.86 11.03
C LEU A 183 19.31 -11.32 12.41
N ALA A 184 18.42 -11.49 13.39
CA ALA A 184 18.76 -12.01 14.72
C ALA A 184 19.01 -13.54 14.77
N LYS A 185 18.69 -14.29 13.71
CA LYS A 185 18.96 -15.74 13.63
C LYS A 185 20.47 -16.00 13.53
N LYS A 186 21.04 -16.47 14.65
CA LYS A 186 22.45 -16.86 14.82
C LYS A 186 22.89 -17.85 13.73
N PRO A 187 24.08 -17.69 13.11
CA PRO A 187 24.76 -18.83 12.51
C PRO A 187 25.14 -19.83 13.62
N ASP A 188 25.10 -21.13 13.31
CA ASP A 188 25.39 -22.26 14.23
C ASP A 188 26.77 -22.20 14.92
N SER A 189 27.62 -21.23 14.60
CA SER A 189 28.99 -21.08 15.06
C SER A 189 29.18 -20.26 16.35
N GLY A 190 28.12 -19.95 17.10
CA GLY A 190 28.25 -19.36 18.45
C GLY A 190 28.82 -17.93 18.52
N ALA A 191 29.00 -17.24 17.40
CA ALA A 191 29.39 -15.83 17.37
C ALA A 191 28.15 -14.93 17.27
N ALA A 192 28.09 -13.90 18.12
CA ALA A 192 27.06 -12.86 18.06
C ALA A 192 27.25 -12.04 16.78
N VAL A 193 26.48 -12.34 15.73
CA VAL A 193 26.38 -11.49 14.56
C VAL A 193 24.91 -11.11 14.43
N LEU A 194 24.48 -10.09 15.17
CA LEU A 194 23.10 -9.59 15.09
C LEU A 194 22.87 -8.73 13.83
N TRP A 195 23.95 -8.20 13.24
CA TRP A 195 23.92 -7.33 12.07
C TRP A 195 25.22 -7.52 11.31
N LYS A 196 25.16 -7.79 10.00
CA LYS A 196 26.37 -7.92 9.15
C LYS A 196 26.85 -6.60 8.59
N ASP A 197 25.94 -5.63 8.46
CA ASP A 197 26.22 -4.25 8.09
C ASP A 197 25.63 -3.32 9.17
N ALA A 198 26.44 -2.40 9.69
CA ALA A 198 26.00 -1.39 10.66
C ALA A 198 24.84 -0.54 10.11
N ARG A 199 24.76 -0.36 8.79
CA ARG A 199 23.67 0.35 8.11
C ARG A 199 22.34 -0.39 8.22
N GLN A 200 22.34 -1.73 8.20
CA GLN A 200 21.10 -2.49 8.42
C GLN A 200 20.59 -2.32 9.85
N CYS A 201 21.49 -2.40 10.83
CA CYS A 201 21.18 -2.12 12.24
C CYS A 201 20.59 -0.72 12.42
N ARG A 202 21.26 0.28 11.85
CA ARG A 202 20.81 1.68 11.92
C ARG A 202 19.47 1.90 11.25
N ALA A 203 19.25 1.29 10.08
CA ALA A 203 17.98 1.36 9.39
C ALA A 203 16.85 0.75 10.24
N VAL A 204 17.02 -0.47 10.76
CA VAL A 204 15.96 -1.12 11.56
C VAL A 204 15.64 -0.32 12.83
N PHE A 205 16.63 -0.03 13.67
CA PHE A 205 16.36 0.64 14.95
C PHE A 205 16.01 2.11 14.79
N GLY A 206 16.60 2.81 13.81
CA GLY A 206 16.22 4.18 13.47
C GLY A 206 14.77 4.28 13.02
N ARG A 207 14.33 3.36 12.15
CA ARG A 207 12.94 3.31 11.66
C ARG A 207 11.96 2.88 12.75
N LEU A 208 12.31 1.89 13.58
CA LEU A 208 11.49 1.50 14.74
C LEU A 208 11.30 2.66 15.72
N ALA A 209 12.35 3.42 16.03
CA ALA A 209 12.24 4.61 16.86
C ALA A 209 11.30 5.66 16.23
N LEU A 210 11.50 5.95 14.93
CA LEU A 210 10.68 6.90 14.18
C LEU A 210 9.18 6.54 14.21
N TYR A 211 8.85 5.28 13.92
CA TYR A 211 7.45 4.86 13.88
C TYR A 211 6.81 4.84 15.27
N GLN A 212 7.56 4.49 16.32
CA GLN A 212 7.07 4.56 17.70
C GLN A 212 6.85 6.02 18.15
N ASP A 213 7.73 6.95 17.78
CA ASP A 213 7.48 8.38 18.00
C ASP A 213 6.22 8.85 17.27
N MET A 214 6.03 8.41 16.03
CA MET A 214 4.83 8.74 15.26
C MET A 214 3.57 8.24 15.96
N LEU A 215 3.54 7.00 16.44
CA LEU A 215 2.43 6.48 17.23
C LEU A 215 2.24 7.24 18.54
N ALA A 216 3.31 7.61 19.24
CA ALA A 216 3.23 8.40 20.46
C ALA A 216 2.60 9.78 20.19
N ASP A 217 2.98 10.45 19.10
CA ASP A 217 2.42 11.75 18.70
C ASP A 217 0.96 11.64 18.28
N GLN A 218 0.58 10.56 17.57
CA GLN A 218 -0.80 10.36 17.12
C GLN A 218 -1.73 9.85 18.22
N THR A 219 -1.27 9.04 19.18
CA THR A 219 -2.11 8.36 20.18
C THR A 219 -1.98 8.94 21.58
N GLY A 220 -0.87 9.60 21.90
CA GLY A 220 -0.54 10.08 23.25
C GLY A 220 -0.13 8.97 24.22
N ARG A 221 0.08 7.73 23.77
CA ARG A 221 0.48 6.61 24.64
C ARG A 221 1.93 6.74 25.08
N GLU A 222 2.15 6.71 26.39
CA GLU A 222 3.50 6.77 26.97
C GLU A 222 4.32 5.51 26.68
N SER A 223 3.67 4.36 26.49
CA SER A 223 4.34 3.11 26.08
C SER A 223 5.11 3.27 24.78
N ASP A 224 4.54 4.02 23.82
CA ASP A 224 5.13 4.20 22.50
C ASP A 224 6.39 5.08 22.59
N ARG A 225 6.38 6.10 23.48
CA ARG A 225 7.57 6.90 23.79
C ARG A 225 8.67 6.10 24.45
N GLN A 226 8.32 5.22 25.39
CA GLN A 226 9.29 4.35 26.05
C GLN A 226 9.93 3.38 25.05
N MET A 227 9.13 2.80 24.14
CA MET A 227 9.63 1.96 23.06
C MET A 227 10.53 2.74 22.10
N ALA A 228 10.15 3.96 21.70
CA ALA A 228 11.00 4.81 20.87
C ALA A 228 12.34 5.12 21.55
N ALA A 229 12.34 5.40 22.86
CA ALA A 229 13.56 5.62 23.64
C ALA A 229 14.44 4.35 23.69
N GLN A 230 13.85 3.17 23.87
CA GLN A 230 14.58 1.90 23.84
C GLN A 230 15.24 1.69 22.47
N TYR A 231 14.51 1.87 21.37
CA TYR A 231 15.08 1.69 20.03
C TYR A 231 16.16 2.70 19.69
N ARG A 232 16.12 3.94 20.21
CA ARG A 232 17.25 4.88 20.11
C ARG A 232 18.48 4.39 20.88
N ALA A 233 18.29 3.83 22.07
CA ALA A 233 19.39 3.24 22.83
C ALA A 233 19.99 1.99 22.13
N ASP A 234 19.17 1.22 21.42
CA ASP A 234 19.64 0.10 20.58
C ASP A 234 20.36 0.61 19.32
N LEU A 235 19.87 1.70 18.71
CA LEU A 235 20.53 2.38 17.59
C LEU A 235 21.94 2.84 17.95
N ASP A 236 22.16 3.38 19.15
CA ASP A 236 23.49 3.80 19.64
C ASP A 236 24.49 2.63 19.76
N GLN A 237 23.98 1.39 19.82
CA GLN A 237 24.80 0.18 19.87
C GLN A 237 25.14 -0.36 18.47
N CYS A 238 24.58 0.22 17.40
CA CYS A 238 24.93 -0.11 16.01
C CYS A 238 26.33 0.41 15.66
N ARG A 239 27.36 -0.37 16.02
CA ARG A 239 28.75 -0.09 15.69
C ARG A 239 29.07 -0.45 14.24
N ASP A 240 29.89 0.39 13.60
CA ASP A 240 30.63 0.01 12.40
C ASP A 240 31.58 -1.12 12.78
N GLN A 241 31.29 -2.33 12.33
CA GLN A 241 32.20 -3.47 12.45
C GLN A 241 33.23 -3.44 11.32
#